data_AF-A0A947T3A7-F1
#
_entry.id   AF-A0A947T3A7-F1
#
_cell.length_a   1.000
_cell.length_b   1.000
_cell.length_c   1.000
_cell.angle_alpha   90.00
_cell.angle_beta   90.00
_cell.angle_gamma   90.00
#
_symmetry.space_group_name_H-M   'P 1'
#
loop_
_entity.id
_entity.type
_entity.pdbx_description
1 polymer ?
#
loop_
_entity_poly.entity_id
_entity_poly.type
_entity_poly.pdbx_seq_one_letter_code
_entity_poly.pdbx_strand_id
1 'polypeptide(L)'
;MSLLRVGQRGQAAIGRARYRGSAPAAGAGGSLPPGRLRGVRVPLHRGGGGDGAVPDVRSRCHRECCRGGERQVSRREWEQAYQAGRKRRDRYVTLSFEEVPALGVPGDGEPPEDVGYPGSFPYTRGIHATGYRGKPWTIRQFAGFAGVADTNQRFRHLLAQGQHGLSVAFDMPTLMGIDSDAEMALGEVGHCGVAVDTADDMVALFDQIPLGKVSVSMTINGPAQVLFAFLLVAAEEQGVAWTDLRGTLQNDILKEYIAQKEWIYPPRPHLRLITDMMSFCRDRVPQWNTISVSGYHIREAGATAAEEAAFTLADGFAYVEAGVQAGMDIDEFAPRLSFFFDAHIDFFEEIAKFRAARRIWARWMKDRYHTKDDRSQKLRFHTQTAGVSLTAQQPDNNVVRTAIEALAATMGGTQSLHTNALDEVYALPTERAAGIALRTQQVLMEETGVADVIDPLGGSWFVEQMTDRMEAQIEELLGHIDRIGDGSMLEGVLRGIDEGWFQTAIADSAYEFEKAVTSGERVIVGVNKYVAEDEQPLEILHIGADVESDQRRRVGEVRSARDEGAAAAALAALTAAAAGDDQNLMPLIVAAARARASEGEIVDAMKSVFGGYREPPRV
;
A
#
# COMPACT_ATOMS: atom_id res chain seq x y z
N MET A 1 40.17 0.36 25.04
CA MET A 1 41.34 0.33 24.12
C MET A 1 40.97 1.17 22.89
N SER A 2 41.08 2.50 22.98
CA SER A 2 42.23 3.32 22.55
C SER A 2 42.50 3.27 21.04
N LEU A 3 41.96 4.23 20.29
CA LEU A 3 42.75 5.20 19.52
C LEU A 3 41.88 6.40 19.11
N LEU A 4 42.38 7.60 19.46
CA LEU A 4 41.76 8.92 19.39
C LEU A 4 42.49 9.78 18.35
N ARG A 5 41.71 10.68 17.70
CA ARG A 5 41.99 12.09 17.35
C ARG A 5 43.24 12.48 16.55
N VAL A 6 43.00 13.18 15.43
CA VAL A 6 43.56 14.51 15.06
C VAL A 6 42.53 15.16 14.10
N GLY A 7 42.11 16.43 14.14
CA GLY A 7 42.45 17.57 14.97
C GLY A 7 41.52 18.76 14.64
N GLN A 8 41.25 19.60 15.63
CA GLN A 8 40.72 20.96 15.49
C GLN A 8 41.81 21.92 15.98
N ARG A 9 42.08 23.00 15.24
CA ARG A 9 42.26 24.38 15.76
C ARG A 9 42.68 25.34 14.64
N GLY A 10 41.99 26.49 14.59
CA GLY A 10 42.36 27.67 13.80
C GLY A 10 41.28 28.75 13.87
N GLN A 11 41.22 29.49 14.99
CA GLN A 11 40.47 30.73 15.12
C GLN A 11 41.15 31.84 14.31
N ALA A 12 40.36 32.73 13.68
CA ALA A 12 40.25 34.16 14.05
C ALA A 12 39.90 35.09 12.87
N ALA A 13 38.85 35.90 13.12
CA ALA A 13 38.81 37.35 12.93
C ALA A 13 38.63 38.01 11.53
N ILE A 14 37.46 38.68 11.44
CA ILE A 14 37.24 40.08 10.99
C ILE A 14 37.33 40.39 9.49
N GLY A 15 36.20 40.84 8.93
CA GLY A 15 36.15 41.57 7.67
C GLY A 15 34.76 42.09 7.30
N ARG A 16 34.31 43.18 7.93
CA ARG A 16 33.18 43.99 7.44
C ARG A 16 33.58 44.69 6.13
N ALA A 17 32.83 44.51 5.05
CA ALA A 17 32.81 45.40 3.90
C ALA A 17 31.36 45.48 3.36
N ARG A 18 30.59 46.46 3.81
CA ARG A 18 30.20 47.68 3.07
C ARG A 18 29.49 47.41 1.73
N TYR A 19 28.17 47.45 1.83
CA TYR A 19 27.23 47.94 0.82
C TYR A 19 27.74 49.20 0.11
N ARG A 20 27.74 49.19 -1.22
CA ARG A 20 27.55 50.37 -2.08
C ARG A 20 26.71 49.95 -3.27
N GLY A 21 25.55 50.58 -3.40
CA GLY A 21 24.61 50.30 -4.48
C GLY A 21 24.96 51.00 -5.79
N SER A 22 24.30 50.55 -6.84
CA SER A 22 23.87 51.37 -7.98
C SER A 22 22.93 50.55 -8.86
N ALA A 23 21.66 50.94 -8.90
CA ALA A 23 20.76 50.73 -10.03
C ALA A 23 20.75 52.02 -10.88
N PRO A 24 20.03 52.14 -12.01
CA PRO A 24 19.60 51.16 -13.01
C PRO A 24 19.98 51.61 -14.45
N ALA A 25 19.81 50.76 -15.47
CA ALA A 25 19.56 51.22 -16.84
C ALA A 25 18.90 50.13 -17.71
N ALA A 26 17.72 50.47 -18.23
CA ALA A 26 17.02 49.77 -19.28
C ALA A 26 17.60 50.12 -20.66
N GLY A 27 17.47 49.23 -21.65
CA GLY A 27 17.66 49.62 -23.06
C GLY A 27 17.93 48.48 -24.03
N ALA A 28 16.84 48.01 -24.65
CA ALA A 28 16.69 47.68 -26.08
C ALA A 28 17.65 46.70 -26.80
N GLY A 29 17.02 45.66 -27.36
CA GLY A 29 17.00 45.44 -28.82
C GLY A 29 18.27 44.94 -29.50
N GLY A 30 18.32 43.65 -29.81
CA GLY A 30 19.34 43.07 -30.69
C GLY A 30 18.93 41.71 -31.24
N SER A 31 18.43 41.71 -32.47
CA SER A 31 18.10 40.55 -33.31
C SER A 31 19.30 39.64 -33.57
N LEU A 32 19.14 38.32 -33.35
CA LEU A 32 20.10 37.29 -33.74
C LEU A 32 19.74 36.65 -35.10
N PRO A 33 20.71 36.36 -35.99
CA PRO A 33 20.45 35.74 -37.30
C PRO A 33 20.37 34.20 -37.20
N PRO A 34 19.78 33.52 -38.21
CA PRO A 34 19.46 32.10 -38.12
C PRO A 34 20.68 31.22 -38.42
N GLY A 35 21.10 30.41 -37.43
CA GLY A 35 22.13 29.38 -37.57
C GLY A 35 21.56 28.07 -38.12
N ARG A 36 22.11 27.63 -39.25
CA ARG A 36 21.76 26.41 -39.99
C ARG A 36 21.93 25.13 -39.16
N LEU A 37 20.87 24.34 -39.03
CA LEU A 37 20.92 22.94 -38.60
C LEU A 37 21.60 22.09 -39.68
N ARG A 38 22.79 21.56 -39.37
CA ARG A 38 23.41 20.47 -40.15
C ARG A 38 22.94 19.13 -39.55
N GLY A 39 22.18 18.39 -40.35
CA GLY A 39 21.77 17.03 -40.04
C GLY A 39 22.98 16.09 -39.98
N VAL A 40 23.07 15.33 -38.90
CA VAL A 40 23.97 14.18 -38.78
C VAL A 40 23.23 12.97 -39.32
N ARG A 41 23.66 12.49 -40.49
CA ARG A 41 23.29 11.19 -41.06
C ARG A 41 24.10 10.10 -40.38
N VAL A 42 23.44 9.11 -39.80
CA VAL A 42 24.05 7.85 -39.38
C VAL A 42 24.04 6.88 -40.58
N PRO A 43 25.11 6.12 -40.87
CA PRO A 43 25.17 5.29 -42.08
C PRO A 43 24.40 3.97 -41.89
N LEU A 44 23.51 3.69 -42.84
CA LEU A 44 22.93 2.37 -43.09
C LEU A 44 23.98 1.46 -43.73
N HIS A 45 24.40 0.40 -43.03
CA HIS A 45 25.11 -0.72 -43.66
C HIS A 45 24.09 -1.67 -44.30
N ARG A 46 24.24 -1.90 -45.61
CA ARG A 46 23.58 -2.96 -46.38
C ARG A 46 24.57 -4.05 -46.75
N GLY A 47 24.09 -5.29 -46.73
CA GLY A 47 24.65 -6.49 -47.36
C GLY A 47 24.87 -7.61 -46.34
N GLY A 48 24.34 -8.83 -46.47
CA GLY A 48 23.47 -9.49 -47.44
C GLY A 48 23.05 -10.84 -46.82
N GLY A 49 21.83 -11.32 -47.04
CA GLY A 49 21.61 -12.51 -47.87
C GLY A 49 21.71 -13.82 -47.08
N GLY A 50 20.57 -14.30 -46.57
CA GLY A 50 20.43 -15.64 -45.98
C GLY A 50 18.94 -15.97 -45.79
N ASP A 51 18.41 -16.79 -46.67
CA ASP A 51 17.06 -17.35 -46.58
C ASP A 51 16.88 -18.13 -45.28
N GLY A 52 15.94 -17.70 -44.47
CA GLY A 52 15.53 -18.35 -43.24
C GLY A 52 14.27 -17.67 -42.73
N ALA A 53 13.12 -18.21 -43.11
CA ALA A 53 11.83 -17.76 -42.60
C ALA A 53 11.82 -17.87 -41.07
N VAL A 54 11.89 -16.72 -40.38
CA VAL A 54 11.65 -16.63 -38.95
C VAL A 54 10.13 -16.67 -38.76
N PRO A 55 9.55 -17.65 -38.05
CA PRO A 55 8.13 -17.64 -37.80
C PRO A 55 7.79 -16.52 -36.81
N ASP A 56 6.80 -15.73 -37.18
CA ASP A 56 6.08 -14.79 -36.33
C ASP A 56 5.43 -15.57 -35.17
N VAL A 57 6.14 -15.70 -34.04
CA VAL A 57 5.58 -16.23 -32.79
C VAL A 57 4.72 -15.14 -32.16
N ARG A 58 3.60 -14.83 -32.81
CA ARG A 58 2.45 -14.25 -32.14
C ARG A 58 1.94 -15.29 -31.16
N SER A 59 1.84 -14.87 -29.91
CA SER A 59 1.28 -15.54 -28.72
C SER A 59 -0.19 -16.00 -28.88
N ARG A 60 -0.51 -16.76 -29.92
CA ARG A 60 -1.85 -17.29 -30.20
C ARG A 60 -2.22 -18.48 -29.30
N CYS A 61 -1.27 -19.08 -28.59
CA CYS A 61 -1.53 -20.34 -27.86
C CYS A 61 -2.29 -20.19 -26.52
N HIS A 62 -2.49 -18.98 -25.98
CA HIS A 62 -3.29 -18.80 -24.76
C HIS A 62 -4.62 -18.05 -24.93
N ARG A 63 -4.88 -17.40 -26.09
CA ARG A 63 -6.13 -16.65 -26.30
C ARG A 63 -7.32 -17.51 -26.74
N GLU A 64 -7.10 -18.72 -27.26
CA GLU A 64 -8.19 -19.55 -27.80
C GLU A 64 -8.76 -20.58 -26.82
N CYS A 65 -8.06 -20.92 -25.72
CA CYS A 65 -8.55 -21.91 -24.76
C CYS A 65 -9.56 -21.39 -23.71
N CYS A 66 -9.73 -20.07 -23.57
CA CYS A 66 -10.60 -19.47 -22.54
C CYS A 66 -11.90 -18.85 -23.08
N ARG A 67 -12.26 -19.11 -24.35
CA ARG A 67 -13.52 -18.63 -24.93
C ARG A 67 -14.70 -19.53 -24.54
N GLY A 68 -15.02 -19.59 -23.25
CA GLY A 68 -16.39 -19.85 -22.84
C GLY A 68 -17.25 -18.70 -23.37
N GLY A 69 -18.32 -19.00 -24.13
CA GLY A 69 -19.19 -17.98 -24.70
C GLY A 69 -19.96 -17.24 -23.61
N GLU A 70 -19.34 -16.22 -23.03
CA GLU A 70 -19.94 -15.44 -21.96
C GLU A 70 -20.84 -14.34 -22.50
N ARG A 71 -21.94 -14.11 -21.79
CA ARG A 71 -22.87 -13.04 -22.10
C ARG A 71 -22.27 -11.73 -21.62
N GLN A 72 -21.62 -11.00 -22.53
CA GLN A 72 -21.18 -9.64 -22.28
C GLN A 72 -22.36 -8.79 -21.77
N VAL A 73 -22.14 -8.03 -20.70
CA VAL A 73 -23.13 -7.06 -20.19
C VAL A 73 -23.41 -6.04 -21.27
N SER A 74 -24.66 -5.94 -21.67
CA SER A 74 -25.08 -4.97 -22.68
C SER A 74 -25.07 -3.55 -22.13
N ARG A 75 -24.92 -2.55 -23.00
CA ARG A 75 -25.05 -1.14 -22.62
C ARG A 75 -26.29 -0.86 -21.76
N ARG A 76 -27.43 -1.43 -22.15
CA ARG A 76 -28.72 -1.23 -21.47
C ARG A 76 -28.70 -1.77 -20.05
N GLU A 77 -28.07 -2.91 -19.81
CA GLU A 77 -27.95 -3.51 -18.48
C GLU A 77 -27.06 -2.67 -17.58
N TRP A 78 -25.92 -2.19 -18.09
CA TRP A 78 -25.07 -1.27 -17.36
C TRP A 78 -25.80 0.05 -17.06
N GLU A 79 -26.51 0.64 -18.03
CA GLU A 79 -27.29 1.86 -17.82
C GLU A 79 -28.35 1.67 -16.74
N GLN A 80 -29.03 0.52 -16.68
CA GLN A 80 -29.97 0.20 -15.59
C GLN A 80 -29.27 0.14 -14.23
N ALA A 81 -28.12 -0.54 -14.13
CA ALA A 81 -27.35 -0.61 -12.90
C ALA A 81 -26.81 0.78 -12.47
N TYR A 82 -26.32 1.57 -13.42
CA TYR A 82 -25.90 2.95 -13.20
C TYR A 82 -27.08 3.78 -12.69
N GLN A 83 -28.26 3.71 -13.32
CA GLN A 83 -29.45 4.47 -12.91
C GLN A 83 -30.01 4.05 -11.55
N ALA A 84 -29.93 2.76 -11.19
CA ALA A 84 -30.32 2.27 -9.87
C ALA A 84 -29.33 2.68 -8.76
N GLY A 85 -28.05 2.88 -9.08
CA GLY A 85 -27.03 3.27 -8.11
C GLY A 85 -27.20 4.71 -7.58
N ARG A 86 -26.73 4.96 -6.35
CA ARG A 86 -26.64 6.33 -5.79
C ARG A 86 -25.69 7.19 -6.63
N LYS A 87 -25.97 8.50 -6.73
CA LYS A 87 -25.07 9.52 -7.26
C LYS A 87 -24.82 10.60 -6.21
N ARG A 88 -23.65 11.25 -6.27
CA ARG A 88 -23.27 12.37 -5.39
C ARG A 88 -23.97 13.66 -5.77
N ARG A 89 -24.18 13.88 -7.08
CA ARG A 89 -24.74 15.09 -7.68
C ARG A 89 -25.78 14.72 -8.74
N ASP A 90 -26.75 15.61 -8.96
CA ASP A 90 -27.77 15.46 -10.00
C ASP A 90 -27.22 15.75 -11.40
N ARG A 91 -26.24 16.66 -11.49
CA ARG A 91 -25.58 17.07 -12.73
C ARG A 91 -24.07 17.06 -12.56
N TYR A 92 -23.36 16.67 -13.61
CA TYR A 92 -21.90 16.68 -13.71
C TYR A 92 -21.53 17.52 -14.92
N VAL A 93 -20.80 18.61 -14.70
CA VAL A 93 -20.49 19.61 -15.74
C VAL A 93 -19.03 20.00 -15.68
N THR A 94 -18.47 20.38 -16.84
CA THR A 94 -17.15 21.02 -16.91
C THR A 94 -17.18 22.42 -16.30
N LEU A 95 -16.00 23.04 -16.14
CA LEU A 95 -15.89 24.46 -15.75
C LEU A 95 -16.57 25.42 -16.74
N SER A 96 -16.73 25.00 -18.00
CA SER A 96 -17.48 25.72 -19.03
C SER A 96 -18.98 25.38 -19.03
N PHE A 97 -19.46 24.68 -18.00
CA PHE A 97 -20.87 24.27 -17.79
C PHE A 97 -21.41 23.27 -18.80
N GLU A 98 -20.54 22.55 -19.52
CA GLU A 98 -20.95 21.48 -20.43
C GLU A 98 -21.20 20.18 -19.67
N GLU A 99 -22.34 19.53 -19.90
CA GLU A 99 -22.64 18.24 -19.27
C GLU A 99 -21.71 17.14 -19.76
N VAL A 100 -21.10 16.41 -18.82
CA VAL A 100 -20.21 15.29 -19.14
C VAL A 100 -20.93 13.95 -18.99
N PRO A 101 -20.74 13.01 -19.93
CA PRO A 101 -21.33 11.68 -19.83
C PRO A 101 -20.73 10.88 -18.67
N ALA A 102 -21.46 9.90 -18.15
CA ALA A 102 -20.97 9.04 -17.07
C ALA A 102 -19.80 8.15 -17.49
N LEU A 103 -19.79 7.76 -18.75
CA LEU A 103 -18.84 6.83 -19.32
C LEU A 103 -18.53 7.26 -20.75
N GLY A 104 -17.25 7.31 -21.10
CA GLY A 104 -16.83 7.34 -22.50
C GLY A 104 -17.05 5.95 -23.10
N VAL A 105 -18.00 5.86 -24.03
CA VAL A 105 -18.28 4.62 -24.78
C VAL A 105 -17.97 4.83 -26.27
N PRO A 106 -17.56 3.79 -27.01
CA PRO A 106 -17.57 3.82 -28.47
C PRO A 106 -18.97 4.22 -28.95
N GLY A 107 -19.08 4.99 -30.03
CA GLY A 107 -20.36 5.50 -30.53
C GLY A 107 -21.39 4.41 -30.79
N ASP A 108 -21.34 3.81 -31.98
CA ASP A 108 -22.25 2.72 -32.38
C ASP A 108 -21.55 1.37 -32.17
N GLY A 109 -21.38 0.94 -30.91
CA GLY A 109 -20.78 -0.37 -30.61
C GLY A 109 -20.65 -0.66 -29.11
N GLU A 110 -20.51 -1.95 -28.79
CA GLU A 110 -20.15 -2.40 -27.44
C GLU A 110 -18.61 -2.32 -27.27
N PRO A 111 -18.10 -2.03 -26.06
CA PRO A 111 -16.66 -2.11 -25.81
C PRO A 111 -16.14 -3.53 -26.04
N PRO A 112 -14.84 -3.73 -26.31
CA PRO A 112 -14.24 -5.06 -26.27
C PRO A 112 -14.54 -5.77 -24.94
N GLU A 113 -14.71 -7.09 -24.96
CA GLU A 113 -15.07 -7.90 -23.78
C GLU A 113 -14.10 -7.69 -22.61
N ASP A 114 -12.79 -7.70 -22.88
CA ASP A 114 -11.74 -7.50 -21.87
C ASP A 114 -11.71 -6.08 -21.27
N VAL A 115 -12.38 -5.11 -21.90
CA VAL A 115 -12.55 -3.75 -21.38
C VAL A 115 -13.89 -3.65 -20.63
N GLY A 116 -14.99 -4.04 -21.28
CA GLY A 116 -16.30 -4.16 -20.68
C GLY A 116 -16.91 -2.85 -20.13
N TYR A 117 -17.90 -3.01 -19.24
CA TYR A 117 -18.56 -1.93 -18.50
C TYR A 117 -18.11 -1.91 -17.03
N PRO A 118 -18.06 -0.73 -16.38
CA PRO A 118 -17.69 -0.66 -14.97
C PRO A 118 -18.76 -1.35 -14.11
N GLY A 119 -18.32 -1.99 -13.03
CA GLY A 119 -19.19 -2.78 -12.15
C GLY A 119 -19.52 -4.19 -12.66
N SER A 120 -18.94 -4.60 -13.79
CA SER A 120 -19.16 -5.92 -14.40
C SER A 120 -17.83 -6.61 -14.65
N PHE A 121 -17.83 -7.94 -14.63
CA PHE A 121 -16.67 -8.77 -14.98
C PHE A 121 -16.09 -8.37 -16.36
N PRO A 122 -14.76 -8.32 -16.54
CA PRO A 122 -13.69 -8.62 -15.56
C PRO A 122 -13.24 -7.38 -14.75
N TYR A 123 -14.12 -6.39 -14.56
CA TYR A 123 -13.92 -5.21 -13.71
C TYR A 123 -12.75 -4.28 -14.12
N THR A 124 -12.29 -4.36 -15.36
CA THR A 124 -11.19 -3.53 -15.90
C THR A 124 -11.46 -2.04 -15.68
N ARG A 125 -12.68 -1.56 -15.98
CA ARG A 125 -13.12 -0.16 -15.80
C ARG A 125 -13.52 0.21 -14.36
N GLY A 126 -13.30 -0.69 -13.40
CA GLY A 126 -13.63 -0.52 -11.99
C GLY A 126 -14.76 -1.41 -11.49
N ILE A 127 -14.83 -1.60 -10.18
CA ILE A 127 -15.69 -2.59 -9.50
C ILE A 127 -17.14 -2.12 -9.24
N HIS A 128 -17.47 -0.87 -9.55
CA HIS A 128 -18.78 -0.27 -9.30
C HIS A 128 -19.34 0.39 -10.56
N ALA A 129 -20.62 0.13 -10.86
CA ALA A 129 -21.29 0.67 -12.04
C ALA A 129 -21.35 2.21 -12.09
N THR A 130 -21.36 2.86 -10.92
CA THR A 130 -21.39 4.33 -10.79
C THR A 130 -20.01 4.94 -10.54
N GLY A 131 -18.95 4.14 -10.38
CA GLY A 131 -17.60 4.61 -10.03
C GLY A 131 -17.62 5.70 -8.94
N TYR A 132 -16.82 6.75 -9.15
CA TYR A 132 -16.76 7.90 -8.22
C TYR A 132 -17.96 8.84 -8.29
N ARG A 133 -18.82 8.76 -9.32
CA ARG A 133 -20.11 9.47 -9.29
C ARG A 133 -21.01 8.95 -8.17
N GLY A 134 -20.88 7.68 -7.78
CA GLY A 134 -21.65 7.10 -6.68
C GLY A 134 -21.05 7.39 -5.32
N LYS A 135 -19.81 6.96 -5.11
CA LYS A 135 -19.06 7.18 -3.87
C LYS A 135 -17.61 7.50 -4.24
N PRO A 136 -17.01 8.58 -3.71
CA PRO A 136 -15.62 8.87 -4.00
C PRO A 136 -14.70 7.88 -3.27
N TRP A 137 -13.41 7.87 -3.62
CA TRP A 137 -12.43 7.11 -2.83
C TRP A 137 -12.40 7.63 -1.39
N THR A 138 -12.00 6.77 -0.47
CA THR A 138 -11.83 7.16 0.94
C THR A 138 -10.50 7.88 1.09
N ILE A 139 -10.53 9.16 1.48
CA ILE A 139 -9.33 9.88 1.90
C ILE A 139 -8.88 9.29 3.25
N ARG A 140 -7.74 8.60 3.24
CA ARG A 140 -7.21 7.85 4.38
C ARG A 140 -5.73 8.17 4.54
N GLN A 141 -5.43 9.24 5.27
CA GLN A 141 -4.04 9.54 5.64
C GLN A 141 -3.59 8.60 6.76
N PHE A 142 -2.34 8.18 6.61
CA PHE A 142 -1.60 7.39 7.58
C PHE A 142 -1.12 8.33 8.68
N ALA A 143 -1.36 7.96 9.92
CA ALA A 143 -0.92 8.75 11.06
C ALA A 143 -0.61 7.84 12.26
N GLY A 144 0.46 8.20 12.95
CA GLY A 144 0.97 7.52 14.13
C GLY A 144 2.36 8.06 14.38
N PHE A 145 2.59 8.59 15.58
CA PHE A 145 3.90 9.05 16.04
C PHE A 145 3.85 9.22 17.56
N ALA A 146 5.01 9.15 18.20
CA ALA A 146 5.15 9.37 19.63
C ALA A 146 4.21 8.46 20.46
N GLY A 147 3.60 8.99 21.51
CA GLY A 147 2.68 8.25 22.36
C GLY A 147 1.25 8.21 21.84
N VAL A 148 0.42 7.37 22.48
CA VAL A 148 -1.00 7.22 22.12
C VAL A 148 -1.80 8.51 22.24
N ALA A 149 -1.46 9.40 23.17
CA ALA A 149 -2.15 10.67 23.37
C ALA A 149 -1.90 11.64 22.20
N ASP A 150 -0.65 11.74 21.74
CA ASP A 150 -0.24 12.57 20.60
C ASP A 150 -0.93 12.07 19.31
N THR A 151 -0.90 10.75 19.10
CA THR A 151 -1.54 10.13 17.94
C THR A 151 -3.06 10.27 17.99
N ASN A 152 -3.72 10.11 19.14
CA ASN A 152 -5.15 10.36 19.29
C ASN A 152 -5.52 11.80 18.92
N GLN A 153 -4.75 12.79 19.41
CA GLN A 153 -4.96 14.19 19.07
C GLN A 153 -4.85 14.41 17.55
N ARG A 154 -3.86 13.80 16.90
CA ARG A 154 -3.71 13.84 15.44
C ARG A 154 -4.91 13.22 14.72
N PHE A 155 -5.39 12.06 15.15
CA PHE A 155 -6.57 11.42 14.56
C PHE A 155 -7.80 12.31 14.64
N ARG A 156 -8.08 12.89 15.81
CA ARG A 156 -9.22 13.78 16.01
C ARG A 156 -9.12 15.03 15.14
N HIS A 157 -7.93 15.60 15.02
CA HIS A 157 -7.66 16.72 14.11
C HIS A 157 -7.94 16.33 12.65
N LEU A 158 -7.39 15.22 12.17
CA LEU A 158 -7.57 14.78 10.78
C LEU A 158 -9.03 14.47 10.44
N LEU A 159 -9.76 13.82 11.36
CA LEU A 159 -11.21 13.59 11.21
C LEU A 159 -11.96 14.93 11.09
N ALA A 160 -11.62 15.92 11.90
CA ALA A 160 -12.22 17.27 11.82
C ALA A 160 -11.87 17.99 10.49
N GLN A 161 -10.75 17.64 9.85
CA GLN A 161 -10.30 18.22 8.57
C GLN A 161 -10.86 17.50 7.33
N GLY A 162 -11.75 16.52 7.50
CA GLY A 162 -12.42 15.82 6.40
C GLY A 162 -11.76 14.49 6.00
N GLN A 163 -10.92 13.91 6.86
CA GLN A 163 -10.53 12.50 6.74
C GLN A 163 -11.74 11.59 7.05
N HIS A 164 -11.92 10.54 6.25
CA HIS A 164 -13.12 9.69 6.31
C HIS A 164 -12.90 8.36 7.06
N GLY A 165 -11.64 7.94 7.21
CA GLY A 165 -11.25 6.74 7.94
C GLY A 165 -9.84 6.89 8.49
N LEU A 166 -9.55 6.25 9.61
CA LEU A 166 -8.25 6.32 10.27
C LEU A 166 -7.32 5.24 9.73
N SER A 167 -6.02 5.50 9.70
CA SER A 167 -5.01 4.48 9.41
C SER A 167 -3.85 4.67 10.37
N VAL A 168 -3.61 3.64 11.19
CA VAL A 168 -2.66 3.65 12.29
C VAL A 168 -1.31 3.15 11.81
N ALA A 169 -0.27 3.97 12.01
CA ALA A 169 1.14 3.60 11.88
C ALA A 169 1.70 3.26 13.26
N PHE A 170 2.31 2.08 13.41
CA PHE A 170 2.92 1.64 14.67
C PHE A 170 4.43 1.80 14.63
N ASP A 171 5.06 1.91 15.79
CA ASP A 171 6.52 2.03 15.88
C ASP A 171 7.22 0.68 15.62
N MET A 172 8.56 0.70 15.47
CA MET A 172 9.31 -0.53 15.18
C MET A 172 9.17 -1.60 16.28
N PRO A 173 9.24 -1.27 17.59
CA PRO A 173 8.98 -2.25 18.65
C PRO A 173 7.63 -2.95 18.48
N THR A 174 6.54 -2.20 18.29
CA THR A 174 5.21 -2.78 18.07
C THR A 174 5.15 -3.58 16.75
N LEU A 175 5.74 -3.09 15.65
CA LEU A 175 5.78 -3.84 14.37
C LEU A 175 6.51 -5.18 14.51
N MET A 176 7.49 -5.26 15.41
CA MET A 176 8.30 -6.45 15.68
C MET A 176 7.77 -7.31 16.84
N GLY A 177 6.66 -6.92 17.46
CA GLY A 177 6.04 -7.65 18.57
C GLY A 177 6.87 -7.63 19.85
N ILE A 178 7.47 -6.47 20.16
CA ILE A 178 8.39 -6.26 21.28
C ILE A 178 7.88 -5.11 22.12
N ASP A 179 7.77 -5.33 23.44
CA ASP A 179 7.35 -4.28 24.36
C ASP A 179 8.40 -3.16 24.47
N SER A 180 7.93 -1.94 24.70
CA SER A 180 8.73 -0.71 24.80
C SER A 180 9.81 -0.72 25.88
N ASP A 181 9.74 -1.63 26.85
CA ASP A 181 10.75 -1.78 27.91
C ASP A 181 11.80 -2.88 27.66
N ALA A 182 11.74 -3.56 26.51
CA ALA A 182 12.73 -4.52 26.09
C ALA A 182 14.05 -3.85 25.65
N GLU A 183 15.16 -4.55 25.82
CA GLU A 183 16.49 -4.05 25.43
C GLU A 183 16.59 -3.71 23.93
N MET A 184 15.92 -4.50 23.08
CA MET A 184 15.90 -4.29 21.62
C MET A 184 15.06 -3.10 21.17
N ALA A 185 14.21 -2.54 22.03
CA ALA A 185 13.35 -1.39 21.71
C ALA A 185 14.04 -0.04 21.95
N LEU A 186 15.20 -0.03 22.61
CA LEU A 186 15.90 1.19 23.03
C LEU A 186 16.15 2.13 21.84
N GLY A 187 15.62 3.36 21.92
CA GLY A 187 15.79 4.39 20.90
C GLY A 187 14.84 4.29 19.70
N GLU A 188 13.91 3.34 19.68
CA GLU A 188 12.95 3.14 18.57
C GLU A 188 11.50 3.44 18.99
N VAL A 189 11.22 3.51 20.31
CA VAL A 189 9.86 3.67 20.86
C VAL A 189 9.25 4.99 20.41
N GLY A 190 8.12 4.90 19.72
CA GLY A 190 7.34 6.02 19.20
C GLY A 190 7.96 6.77 18.03
N HIS A 191 9.08 6.31 17.44
CA HIS A 191 9.83 7.09 16.43
C HIS A 191 9.23 7.02 15.02
N CYS A 192 8.89 5.83 14.51
CA CYS A 192 8.29 5.67 13.18
C CYS A 192 6.76 5.49 13.22
N GLY A 193 6.17 5.47 14.40
CA GLY A 193 4.73 5.29 14.60
C GLY A 193 4.33 5.45 16.05
N VAL A 194 3.10 5.07 16.40
CA VAL A 194 2.63 5.07 17.78
C VAL A 194 3.09 3.81 18.52
N ALA A 195 3.57 3.98 19.75
CA ALA A 195 3.92 2.86 20.63
C ALA A 195 2.67 2.25 21.29
N VAL A 196 2.50 0.92 21.18
CA VAL A 196 1.38 0.16 21.77
C VAL A 196 1.90 -1.15 22.34
N ASP A 197 1.89 -1.30 23.67
CA ASP A 197 2.31 -2.54 24.32
C ASP A 197 1.12 -3.36 24.85
N THR A 198 -0.04 -2.71 25.10
CA THR A 198 -1.16 -3.34 25.81
C THR A 198 -2.52 -2.92 25.25
N ALA A 199 -3.57 -3.65 25.66
CA ALA A 199 -4.95 -3.24 25.36
C ALA A 199 -5.29 -1.84 25.91
N ASP A 200 -4.70 -1.41 27.02
CA ASP A 200 -4.93 -0.08 27.60
C ASP A 200 -4.36 1.05 26.71
N ASP A 201 -3.27 0.78 25.99
CA ASP A 201 -2.73 1.70 24.98
C ASP A 201 -3.71 1.88 23.83
N MET A 202 -4.31 0.79 23.36
CA MET A 202 -5.30 0.83 22.29
C MET A 202 -6.60 1.53 22.72
N VAL A 203 -7.02 1.34 23.98
CA VAL A 203 -8.15 2.09 24.58
C VAL A 203 -7.85 3.59 24.56
N ALA A 204 -6.68 3.99 25.04
CA ALA A 204 -6.26 5.40 25.07
C ALA A 204 -6.11 5.99 23.66
N LEU A 205 -5.57 5.23 22.71
CA LEU A 205 -5.40 5.64 21.31
C LEU A 205 -6.73 6.02 20.65
N PHE A 206 -7.81 5.32 21.01
CA PHE A 206 -9.15 5.57 20.47
C PHE A 206 -10.09 6.29 21.45
N ASP A 207 -9.57 6.90 22.52
CA ASP A 207 -10.39 7.71 23.41
C ASP A 207 -11.12 8.82 22.63
N GLN A 208 -12.40 9.01 22.93
CA GLN A 208 -13.30 9.95 22.25
C GLN A 208 -13.46 9.75 20.73
N ILE A 209 -13.00 8.62 20.17
CA ILE A 209 -13.22 8.24 18.78
C ILE A 209 -14.24 7.10 18.74
N PRO A 210 -15.43 7.29 18.13
CA PRO A 210 -16.49 6.28 18.17
C PRO A 210 -16.18 5.12 17.20
N LEU A 211 -15.59 4.04 17.72
CA LEU A 211 -15.14 2.89 16.93
C LEU A 211 -16.24 2.23 16.09
N GLY A 212 -17.49 2.22 16.56
CA GLY A 212 -18.64 1.70 15.80
C GLY A 212 -19.08 2.57 14.60
N LYS A 213 -18.48 3.75 14.41
CA LYS A 213 -18.84 4.71 13.35
C LYS A 213 -17.68 5.04 12.40
N VAL A 214 -16.43 4.83 12.85
CA VAL A 214 -15.22 5.16 12.09
C VAL A 214 -14.60 3.90 11.53
N SER A 215 -14.16 3.92 10.27
CA SER A 215 -13.40 2.81 9.70
C SER A 215 -11.92 2.92 10.07
N VAL A 216 -11.40 1.95 10.82
CA VAL A 216 -10.01 1.92 11.28
C VAL A 216 -9.18 0.96 10.42
N SER A 217 -8.09 1.45 9.86
CA SER A 217 -7.07 0.63 9.22
C SER A 217 -5.85 0.54 10.13
N MET A 218 -5.25 -0.63 10.26
CA MET A 218 -4.04 -0.85 11.06
C MET A 218 -2.99 -1.50 10.17
N THR A 219 -1.88 -0.78 9.94
CA THR A 219 -0.74 -1.28 9.17
C THR A 219 0.17 -2.02 10.13
N ILE A 220 -0.18 -3.29 10.34
CA ILE A 220 0.49 -4.20 11.25
C ILE A 220 0.45 -5.60 10.65
N ASN A 221 1.55 -6.35 10.77
CA ASN A 221 1.72 -7.65 10.13
C ASN A 221 2.14 -8.73 11.14
N GLY A 222 3.41 -8.72 11.59
CA GLY A 222 3.94 -9.73 12.51
C GLY A 222 3.01 -10.01 13.71
N PRO A 223 2.67 -9.00 14.52
CA PRO A 223 1.75 -9.18 15.65
C PRO A 223 0.31 -8.75 15.34
N ALA A 224 -0.12 -8.77 14.07
CA ALA A 224 -1.42 -8.23 13.65
C ALA A 224 -2.62 -8.77 14.44
N GLN A 225 -2.61 -10.06 14.77
CA GLN A 225 -3.65 -10.71 15.58
C GLN A 225 -3.71 -10.16 17.01
N VAL A 226 -2.57 -9.79 17.57
CA VAL A 226 -2.43 -9.22 18.92
C VAL A 226 -2.99 -7.81 18.96
N LEU A 227 -2.56 -6.93 18.04
CA LEU A 227 -3.10 -5.56 17.95
C LEU A 227 -4.59 -5.56 17.61
N PHE A 228 -5.04 -6.52 16.80
CA PHE A 228 -6.47 -6.68 16.56
C PHE A 228 -7.23 -7.06 17.82
N ALA A 229 -6.70 -8.00 18.63
CA ALA A 229 -7.28 -8.33 19.93
C ALA A 229 -7.32 -7.12 20.87
N PHE A 230 -6.28 -6.27 20.87
CA PHE A 230 -6.29 -5.01 21.63
C PHE A 230 -7.40 -4.06 21.15
N LEU A 231 -7.61 -3.94 19.83
CA LEU A 231 -8.70 -3.14 19.28
C LEU A 231 -10.08 -3.70 19.69
N LEU A 232 -10.23 -5.03 19.71
CA LEU A 232 -11.47 -5.68 20.15
C LEU A 232 -11.77 -5.39 21.62
N VAL A 233 -10.76 -5.38 22.49
CA VAL A 233 -10.91 -4.98 23.90
C VAL A 233 -11.28 -3.50 24.00
N ALA A 234 -10.62 -2.63 23.24
CA ALA A 234 -10.96 -1.20 23.20
C ALA A 234 -12.41 -0.95 22.75
N ALA A 235 -12.90 -1.71 21.77
CA ALA A 235 -14.30 -1.66 21.34
C ALA A 235 -15.27 -2.13 22.43
N GLU A 236 -14.93 -3.20 23.16
CA GLU A 236 -15.75 -3.69 24.29
C GLU A 236 -15.88 -2.64 25.40
N GLU A 237 -14.78 -1.96 25.72
CA GLU A 237 -14.77 -0.92 26.76
C GLU A 237 -15.54 0.34 26.35
N GLN A 238 -15.62 0.63 25.06
CA GLN A 238 -16.52 1.65 24.52
C GLN A 238 -17.99 1.18 24.44
N GLY A 239 -18.29 -0.09 24.74
CA GLY A 239 -19.62 -0.67 24.60
C GLY A 239 -20.05 -0.89 23.14
N VAL A 240 -19.10 -1.02 22.23
CA VAL A 240 -19.34 -1.25 20.79
C VAL A 240 -19.34 -2.76 20.52
N ALA A 241 -20.43 -3.26 19.91
CA ALA A 241 -20.48 -4.63 19.47
C ALA A 241 -19.46 -4.89 18.35
N TRP A 242 -18.71 -6.00 18.42
CA TRP A 242 -17.72 -6.34 17.40
C TRP A 242 -18.32 -6.45 15.98
N THR A 243 -19.60 -6.81 15.87
CA THR A 243 -20.30 -6.85 14.59
C THR A 243 -20.41 -5.49 13.90
N ASP A 244 -20.28 -4.38 14.63
CA ASP A 244 -20.34 -3.02 14.11
C ASP A 244 -18.97 -2.46 13.70
N LEU A 245 -17.88 -3.14 14.04
CA LEU A 245 -16.53 -2.71 13.71
C LEU A 245 -16.27 -2.80 12.21
N ARG A 246 -15.69 -1.73 11.65
CA ARG A 246 -15.31 -1.65 10.24
C ARG A 246 -13.85 -1.28 10.15
N GLY A 247 -13.11 -2.00 9.33
CA GLY A 247 -11.70 -1.74 9.24
C GLY A 247 -10.95 -2.67 8.32
N THR A 248 -9.63 -2.53 8.37
CA THR A 248 -8.69 -3.33 7.59
C THR A 248 -7.44 -3.55 8.41
N LEU A 249 -6.99 -4.80 8.52
CA LEU A 249 -5.61 -5.11 8.91
C LEU A 249 -4.77 -5.24 7.66
N GLN A 250 -3.49 -4.84 7.72
CA GLN A 250 -2.57 -5.21 6.66
C GLN A 250 -2.36 -6.72 6.67
N ASN A 251 -1.84 -7.29 7.77
CA ASN A 251 -1.81 -8.72 8.04
C ASN A 251 -1.33 -9.58 6.84
N ASP A 252 -0.44 -9.01 6.04
CA ASP A 252 0.18 -9.67 4.90
C ASP A 252 1.62 -9.97 5.29
N ILE A 253 1.85 -11.21 5.71
CA ILE A 253 3.16 -11.68 6.11
C ILE A 253 4.04 -12.06 4.92
N LEU A 254 3.47 -12.43 3.76
CA LEU A 254 4.27 -12.94 2.64
C LEU A 254 5.16 -11.82 2.09
N LYS A 255 4.58 -10.62 1.93
CA LYS A 255 5.32 -9.42 1.55
C LYS A 255 6.33 -8.94 2.59
N GLU A 256 6.22 -9.37 3.86
CA GLU A 256 7.28 -9.10 4.86
C GLU A 256 8.56 -9.82 4.47
N TYR A 257 8.47 -11.12 4.18
CA TYR A 257 9.63 -11.90 3.76
C TYR A 257 10.19 -11.41 2.43
N ILE A 258 9.32 -10.99 1.51
CA ILE A 258 9.72 -10.50 0.19
C ILE A 258 10.41 -9.13 0.30
N ALA A 259 9.82 -8.16 1.00
CA ALA A 259 10.24 -6.75 0.91
C ALA A 259 10.35 -6.00 2.25
N GLN A 260 9.30 -5.96 3.08
CA GLN A 260 9.19 -4.99 4.19
C GLN A 260 9.98 -5.35 5.46
N LYS A 261 10.22 -6.64 5.72
CA LYS A 261 11.12 -7.18 6.76
C LYS A 261 10.64 -7.10 8.22
N GLU A 262 9.34 -6.96 8.47
CA GLU A 262 8.71 -6.93 9.81
C GLU A 262 8.04 -8.27 10.15
N TRP A 263 8.85 -9.31 10.36
CA TRP A 263 8.38 -10.66 10.71
C TRP A 263 8.79 -11.08 12.13
N ILE A 264 8.10 -12.10 12.64
CA ILE A 264 8.37 -12.71 13.94
C ILE A 264 8.67 -14.20 13.80
N TYR A 265 7.66 -14.98 13.41
CA TYR A 265 7.74 -16.43 13.20
C TYR A 265 8.17 -16.78 11.75
N PRO A 266 8.44 -18.06 11.45
CA PRO A 266 8.52 -18.54 10.06
C PRO A 266 7.18 -18.39 9.29
N PRO A 267 7.18 -18.50 7.94
CA PRO A 267 5.98 -18.24 7.14
C PRO A 267 4.75 -19.08 7.49
N ARG A 268 4.89 -20.39 7.71
CA ARG A 268 3.75 -21.30 7.93
C ARG A 268 2.98 -21.01 9.24
N PRO A 269 3.65 -20.79 10.40
CA PRO A 269 2.95 -20.32 11.61
C PRO A 269 2.17 -19.03 11.41
N HIS A 270 2.70 -18.05 10.68
CA HIS A 270 1.96 -16.83 10.38
C HIS A 270 0.76 -17.08 9.47
N LEU A 271 0.89 -17.94 8.45
CA LEU A 271 -0.24 -18.33 7.61
C LEU A 271 -1.38 -18.95 8.44
N ARG A 272 -1.06 -19.74 9.46
CA ARG A 272 -2.05 -20.26 10.42
C ARG A 272 -2.74 -19.14 11.20
N LEU A 273 -1.98 -18.17 11.74
CA LEU A 273 -2.57 -17.02 12.45
C LEU A 273 -3.51 -16.19 11.55
N ILE A 274 -3.15 -16.06 10.28
CA ILE A 274 -3.97 -15.36 9.27
C ILE A 274 -5.27 -16.14 9.00
N THR A 275 -5.22 -17.45 8.78
CA THR A 275 -6.42 -18.26 8.52
C THR A 275 -7.32 -18.39 9.76
N ASP A 276 -6.74 -18.50 10.95
CA ASP A 276 -7.46 -18.43 12.22
C ASP A 276 -8.21 -17.11 12.35
N MET A 277 -7.57 -15.99 12.01
CA MET A 277 -8.20 -14.68 12.04
C MET A 277 -9.29 -14.51 10.99
N MET A 278 -9.12 -15.07 9.79
CA MET A 278 -10.16 -15.09 8.75
C MET A 278 -11.42 -15.80 9.25
N SER A 279 -11.28 -17.01 9.77
CA SER A 279 -12.37 -17.81 10.33
C SER A 279 -13.04 -17.11 11.52
N PHE A 280 -12.25 -16.54 12.43
CA PHE A 280 -12.76 -15.77 13.58
C PHE A 280 -13.57 -14.54 13.14
N CYS A 281 -13.06 -13.76 12.18
CA CYS A 281 -13.73 -12.56 11.70
C CYS A 281 -15.02 -12.88 10.95
N ARG A 282 -15.07 -13.98 10.16
CA ARG A 282 -16.30 -14.44 9.50
C ARG A 282 -17.45 -14.55 10.50
N ASP A 283 -17.18 -15.11 11.68
CA ASP A 283 -18.22 -15.43 12.67
C ASP A 283 -18.49 -14.28 13.65
N ARG A 284 -17.46 -13.49 13.99
CA ARG A 284 -17.52 -12.51 15.09
C ARG A 284 -17.42 -11.05 14.67
N VAL A 285 -16.69 -10.76 13.59
CA VAL A 285 -16.37 -9.39 13.13
C VAL A 285 -16.59 -9.28 11.60
N PRO A 286 -17.79 -9.60 11.09
CA PRO A 286 -18.02 -9.90 9.67
C PRO A 286 -17.84 -8.71 8.73
N GLN A 287 -17.66 -7.49 9.26
CA GLN A 287 -17.43 -6.26 8.50
C GLN A 287 -15.95 -5.90 8.36
N TRP A 288 -15.04 -6.64 8.99
CA TRP A 288 -13.60 -6.43 8.93
C TRP A 288 -12.98 -6.97 7.63
N ASN A 289 -12.09 -6.21 7.01
CA ASN A 289 -11.22 -6.74 5.95
C ASN A 289 -9.99 -7.35 6.63
N THR A 290 -9.86 -8.66 6.56
CA THR A 290 -8.91 -9.45 7.35
C THR A 290 -7.47 -9.36 6.87
N ILE A 291 -7.28 -8.91 5.64
CA ILE A 291 -5.97 -8.74 5.02
C ILE A 291 -6.02 -7.65 3.94
N SER A 292 -4.92 -6.93 3.82
CA SER A 292 -4.63 -6.03 2.73
C SER A 292 -3.37 -6.54 2.03
N VAL A 293 -3.55 -7.34 0.97
CA VAL A 293 -2.46 -7.96 0.21
C VAL A 293 -1.67 -6.86 -0.52
N SER A 294 -0.39 -6.71 -0.20
CA SER A 294 0.32 -5.44 -0.36
C SER A 294 1.50 -5.49 -1.34
N GLY A 295 1.35 -4.79 -2.45
CA GLY A 295 2.42 -4.49 -3.41
C GLY A 295 3.20 -3.22 -3.12
N TYR A 296 2.66 -2.28 -2.32
CA TYR A 296 3.33 -1.01 -2.03
C TYR A 296 4.80 -1.19 -1.63
N HIS A 297 5.06 -1.99 -0.60
CA HIS A 297 6.40 -2.24 -0.06
C HIS A 297 7.31 -2.98 -1.06
N ILE A 298 6.74 -3.83 -1.92
CA ILE A 298 7.47 -4.52 -2.99
C ILE A 298 7.95 -3.50 -4.03
N ARG A 299 7.10 -2.54 -4.41
CA ARG A 299 7.43 -1.44 -5.32
C ARG A 299 8.46 -0.49 -4.72
N GLU A 300 8.28 -0.09 -3.45
CA GLU A 300 9.20 0.78 -2.71
C GLU A 300 10.59 0.14 -2.54
N ALA A 301 10.67 -1.19 -2.42
CA ALA A 301 11.94 -1.93 -2.37
C ALA A 301 12.68 -1.96 -3.71
N GLY A 302 12.04 -1.54 -4.81
CA GLY A 302 12.65 -1.37 -6.13
C GLY A 302 12.09 -2.25 -7.26
N ALA A 303 10.96 -2.92 -7.02
CA ALA A 303 10.31 -3.72 -8.06
C ALA A 303 9.79 -2.87 -9.23
N THR A 304 9.70 -3.47 -10.41
CA THR A 304 8.92 -2.92 -11.54
C THR A 304 7.40 -3.00 -11.26
N ALA A 305 6.58 -2.27 -12.02
CA ALA A 305 5.12 -2.31 -11.87
C ALA A 305 4.54 -3.71 -12.15
N ALA A 306 5.16 -4.46 -13.07
CA ALA A 306 4.77 -5.83 -13.37
C ALA A 306 5.14 -6.79 -12.22
N GLU A 307 6.34 -6.65 -11.64
CA GLU A 307 6.76 -7.44 -10.47
C GLU A 307 5.88 -7.15 -9.25
N GLU A 308 5.62 -5.87 -8.95
CA GLU A 308 4.69 -5.48 -7.89
C GLU A 308 3.34 -6.18 -8.07
N ALA A 309 2.70 -6.03 -9.23
CA ALA A 309 1.39 -6.59 -9.46
C ALA A 309 1.40 -8.13 -9.45
N ALA A 310 2.41 -8.77 -10.03
CA ALA A 310 2.51 -10.22 -10.06
C ALA A 310 2.73 -10.82 -8.68
N PHE A 311 3.68 -10.29 -7.91
CA PHE A 311 4.01 -10.83 -6.58
C PHE A 311 2.84 -10.61 -5.63
N THR A 312 2.20 -9.44 -5.68
CA THR A 312 1.00 -9.17 -4.87
C THR A 312 -0.18 -10.07 -5.23
N LEU A 313 -0.43 -10.31 -6.51
CA LEU A 313 -1.51 -11.21 -6.93
C LEU A 313 -1.20 -12.66 -6.54
N ALA A 314 0.06 -13.09 -6.66
CA ALA A 314 0.51 -14.41 -6.21
C ALA A 314 0.27 -14.59 -4.70
N ASP A 315 0.64 -13.60 -3.88
CA ASP A 315 0.36 -13.60 -2.44
C ASP A 315 -1.17 -13.69 -2.19
N GLY A 316 -1.96 -12.92 -2.94
CA GLY A 316 -3.42 -12.96 -2.84
C GLY A 316 -4.01 -14.34 -3.12
N PHE A 317 -3.51 -15.02 -4.16
CA PHE A 317 -3.91 -16.38 -4.48
C PHE A 317 -3.35 -17.41 -3.47
N ALA A 318 -2.15 -17.20 -2.94
CA ALA A 318 -1.59 -18.00 -1.86
C ALA A 318 -2.47 -17.94 -0.60
N TYR A 319 -3.00 -16.77 -0.26
CA TYR A 319 -3.96 -16.61 0.84
C TYR A 319 -5.32 -17.28 0.56
N VAL A 320 -5.79 -17.25 -0.69
CA VAL A 320 -6.99 -18.01 -1.08
C VAL A 320 -6.75 -19.51 -0.90
N GLU A 321 -5.62 -20.03 -1.37
CA GLU A 321 -5.26 -21.44 -1.21
C GLU A 321 -5.06 -21.82 0.27
N ALA A 322 -4.42 -20.98 1.08
CA ALA A 322 -4.27 -21.19 2.52
C ALA A 322 -5.63 -21.25 3.24
N GLY A 323 -6.57 -20.37 2.86
CA GLY A 323 -7.92 -20.39 3.41
C GLY A 323 -8.70 -21.66 3.08
N VAL A 324 -8.56 -22.15 1.84
CA VAL A 324 -9.13 -23.44 1.42
C VAL A 324 -8.49 -24.62 2.14
N GLN A 325 -7.17 -24.62 2.31
CA GLN A 325 -6.46 -25.66 3.08
C GLN A 325 -6.89 -25.68 4.55
N ALA A 326 -7.26 -24.54 5.12
CA ALA A 326 -7.84 -24.42 6.45
C ALA A 326 -9.34 -24.82 6.50
N GLY A 327 -9.92 -25.28 5.39
CA GLY A 327 -11.29 -25.80 5.31
C GLY A 327 -12.39 -24.74 5.15
N MET A 328 -12.05 -23.51 4.76
CA MET A 328 -13.03 -22.44 4.49
C MET A 328 -13.52 -22.49 3.04
N ASP A 329 -14.80 -22.19 2.83
CA ASP A 329 -15.33 -21.92 1.48
C ASP A 329 -14.83 -20.54 1.01
N ILE A 330 -14.35 -20.45 -0.24
CA ILE A 330 -13.73 -19.24 -0.79
C ILE A 330 -14.67 -18.03 -0.69
N ASP A 331 -15.95 -18.21 -0.96
CA ASP A 331 -16.92 -17.10 -0.99
C ASP A 331 -17.29 -16.61 0.43
N GLU A 332 -16.88 -17.32 1.49
CA GLU A 332 -17.07 -16.87 2.88
C GLU A 332 -16.03 -15.84 3.32
N PHE A 333 -14.81 -15.86 2.76
CA PHE A 333 -13.71 -14.99 3.18
C PHE A 333 -13.13 -14.11 2.06
N ALA A 334 -13.13 -14.56 0.80
CA ALA A 334 -12.60 -13.80 -0.33
C ALA A 334 -13.23 -12.40 -0.48
N PRO A 335 -14.54 -12.18 -0.26
CA PRO A 335 -15.14 -10.84 -0.28
C PRO A 335 -14.59 -9.87 0.76
N ARG A 336 -13.80 -10.34 1.73
CA ARG A 336 -13.11 -9.54 2.75
C ARG A 336 -11.62 -9.34 2.49
N LEU A 337 -11.04 -9.99 1.48
CA LEU A 337 -9.70 -9.68 1.01
C LEU A 337 -9.69 -8.29 0.36
N SER A 338 -8.69 -7.50 0.70
CA SER A 338 -8.39 -6.22 0.04
C SER A 338 -6.93 -6.20 -0.39
N PHE A 339 -6.57 -5.24 -1.22
CA PHE A 339 -5.23 -5.08 -1.77
C PHE A 339 -4.68 -3.70 -1.45
N PHE A 340 -3.37 -3.54 -1.57
CA PHE A 340 -2.70 -2.26 -1.38
C PHE A 340 -1.55 -2.12 -2.38
N PHE A 341 -1.63 -1.13 -3.25
CA PHE A 341 -0.62 -0.90 -4.28
C PHE A 341 0.04 0.47 -4.12
N ASP A 342 1.23 0.58 -4.70
CA ASP A 342 1.88 1.86 -4.95
C ASP A 342 1.24 2.60 -6.14
N ALA A 343 1.34 3.92 -6.14
CA ALA A 343 1.18 4.75 -7.32
C ALA A 343 2.45 5.55 -7.53
N HIS A 344 3.28 5.05 -8.45
CA HIS A 344 4.53 5.67 -8.82
C HIS A 344 4.37 6.81 -9.83
N ILE A 345 5.48 7.50 -10.13
CA ILE A 345 5.50 8.72 -10.93
C ILE A 345 5.21 8.48 -12.43
N ASP A 346 5.33 7.24 -12.91
CA ASP A 346 5.00 6.89 -14.30
C ASP A 346 3.48 6.74 -14.49
N PHE A 347 2.85 7.88 -14.75
CA PHE A 347 1.41 8.07 -14.73
C PHE A 347 0.59 7.00 -15.49
N PHE A 348 0.97 6.66 -16.72
CA PHE A 348 0.19 5.73 -17.54
C PHE A 348 0.49 4.27 -17.18
N GLU A 349 1.73 3.96 -16.79
CA GLU A 349 2.13 2.62 -16.34
C GLU A 349 1.31 2.19 -15.12
N GLU A 350 1.17 3.07 -14.14
CA GLU A 350 0.41 2.79 -12.92
C GLU A 350 -1.08 2.56 -13.20
N ILE A 351 -1.68 3.38 -14.07
CA ILE A 351 -3.08 3.20 -14.47
C ILE A 351 -3.28 1.86 -15.18
N ALA A 352 -2.35 1.47 -16.06
CA ALA A 352 -2.38 0.17 -16.73
C ALA A 352 -2.21 -0.99 -15.73
N LYS A 353 -1.32 -0.86 -14.74
CA LYS A 353 -1.12 -1.83 -13.65
C LYS A 353 -2.43 -2.10 -12.90
N PHE A 354 -3.11 -1.06 -12.43
CA PHE A 354 -4.36 -1.24 -11.67
C PHE A 354 -5.47 -1.90 -12.49
N ARG A 355 -5.58 -1.55 -13.77
CA ARG A 355 -6.58 -2.13 -14.69
C ARG A 355 -6.29 -3.60 -14.97
N ALA A 356 -5.03 -3.94 -15.25
CA ALA A 356 -4.58 -5.30 -15.49
C ALA A 356 -4.77 -6.18 -14.25
N ALA A 357 -4.37 -5.70 -13.07
CA ALA A 357 -4.50 -6.45 -11.82
C ALA A 357 -5.96 -6.86 -11.52
N ARG A 358 -6.93 -5.96 -11.74
CA ARG A 358 -8.36 -6.28 -11.60
C ARG A 358 -8.80 -7.38 -12.56
N ARG A 359 -8.38 -7.31 -13.82
CA ARG A 359 -8.74 -8.27 -14.87
C ARG A 359 -8.20 -9.66 -14.55
N ILE A 360 -6.94 -9.75 -14.14
CA ILE A 360 -6.28 -11.01 -13.77
C ILE A 360 -6.95 -11.63 -12.53
N TRP A 361 -7.11 -10.85 -11.46
CA TRP A 361 -7.76 -11.31 -10.23
C TRP A 361 -9.16 -11.87 -10.51
N ALA A 362 -9.99 -11.11 -11.23
CA ALA A 362 -11.36 -11.53 -11.54
C ALA A 362 -11.39 -12.86 -12.29
N ARG A 363 -10.57 -13.00 -13.34
CA ARG A 363 -10.50 -14.22 -14.15
C ARG A 363 -10.00 -15.41 -13.35
N TRP A 364 -8.90 -15.28 -12.61
CA TRP A 364 -8.37 -16.41 -11.83
C TRP A 364 -9.34 -16.84 -10.72
N MET A 365 -9.93 -15.88 -9.98
CA MET A 365 -10.94 -16.20 -8.96
C MET A 365 -12.13 -16.97 -9.52
N LYS A 366 -12.54 -16.67 -10.76
CA LYS A 366 -13.67 -17.33 -11.42
C LYS A 366 -13.27 -18.65 -12.10
N ASP A 367 -12.25 -18.63 -12.94
CA ASP A 367 -11.94 -19.72 -13.85
C ASP A 367 -11.04 -20.78 -13.21
N ARG A 368 -10.11 -20.36 -12.33
CA ARG A 368 -9.20 -21.27 -11.62
C ARG A 368 -9.74 -21.68 -10.26
N TYR A 369 -10.25 -20.72 -9.49
CA TYR A 369 -10.75 -20.96 -8.13
C TYR A 369 -12.28 -21.14 -8.05
N HIS A 370 -12.99 -21.05 -9.17
CA HIS A 370 -14.41 -21.41 -9.30
C HIS A 370 -15.36 -20.70 -8.32
N THR A 371 -15.04 -19.45 -7.97
CA THR A 371 -15.92 -18.61 -7.13
C THR A 371 -17.29 -18.41 -7.77
N LYS A 372 -18.33 -18.38 -6.93
CA LYS A 372 -19.72 -18.19 -7.36
C LYS A 372 -20.23 -16.79 -7.04
N ASP A 373 -19.67 -16.15 -6.01
CA ASP A 373 -20.00 -14.78 -5.63
C ASP A 373 -19.13 -13.77 -6.41
N ASP A 374 -19.79 -12.91 -7.21
CA ASP A 374 -19.14 -11.80 -7.91
C ASP A 374 -18.34 -10.87 -6.98
N ARG A 375 -18.65 -10.83 -5.67
CA ARG A 375 -17.88 -10.06 -4.69
C ARG A 375 -16.48 -10.61 -4.48
N SER A 376 -16.28 -11.92 -4.58
CA SER A 376 -14.97 -12.59 -4.47
C SER A 376 -14.05 -12.24 -5.64
N GLN A 377 -14.65 -11.93 -6.80
CA GLN A 377 -13.94 -11.56 -8.03
C GLN A 377 -13.56 -10.07 -8.08
N LYS A 378 -14.01 -9.24 -7.12
CA LYS A 378 -13.74 -7.80 -7.10
C LYS A 378 -12.46 -7.49 -6.33
N LEU A 379 -11.41 -7.12 -7.06
CA LEU A 379 -10.19 -6.58 -6.45
C LEU A 379 -10.46 -5.16 -5.94
N ARG A 380 -10.60 -5.05 -4.61
CA ARG A 380 -10.71 -3.77 -3.89
C ARG A 380 -9.33 -3.39 -3.37
N PHE A 381 -8.86 -2.18 -3.65
CA PHE A 381 -7.52 -1.78 -3.25
C PHE A 381 -7.43 -0.38 -2.63
N HIS A 382 -6.52 -0.26 -1.67
CA HIS A 382 -5.91 0.98 -1.22
C HIS A 382 -4.74 1.33 -2.15
N THR A 383 -4.42 2.61 -2.23
CA THR A 383 -3.23 3.10 -2.92
C THR A 383 -2.51 4.10 -2.05
N GLN A 384 -1.19 4.09 -2.09
CA GLN A 384 -0.32 5.12 -1.51
C GLN A 384 0.57 5.64 -2.64
N THR A 385 0.80 6.94 -2.67
CA THR A 385 1.78 7.53 -3.58
C THR A 385 3.19 7.07 -3.21
N ALA A 386 4.09 6.92 -4.16
CA ALA A 386 5.43 6.38 -3.90
C ALA A 386 6.25 7.27 -2.94
N GLY A 387 6.78 6.68 -1.86
CA GLY A 387 7.72 7.35 -0.96
C GLY A 387 9.10 7.46 -1.60
N VAL A 388 9.54 6.38 -2.27
CA VAL A 388 10.83 6.29 -2.96
C VAL A 388 10.99 7.28 -4.12
N SER A 389 9.89 7.86 -4.62
CA SER A 389 9.93 8.88 -5.68
C SER A 389 10.24 10.29 -5.15
N LEU A 390 10.04 10.52 -3.86
CA LEU A 390 10.20 11.82 -3.22
C LEU A 390 11.67 12.11 -2.92
N THR A 391 12.03 13.39 -2.92
CA THR A 391 13.43 13.82 -2.81
C THR A 391 13.63 14.68 -1.58
N ALA A 392 14.78 14.51 -0.91
CA ALA A 392 15.21 15.41 0.15
C ALA A 392 15.48 16.81 -0.43
N GLN A 393 16.19 16.84 -1.56
CA GLN A 393 16.50 18.06 -2.29
C GLN A 393 15.24 18.66 -2.91
N GLN A 394 15.09 19.97 -2.78
CA GLN A 394 13.94 20.72 -3.30
C GLN A 394 12.58 20.07 -2.94
N PRO A 395 12.25 19.91 -1.64
CA PRO A 395 11.10 19.10 -1.21
C PRO A 395 9.75 19.65 -1.67
N ASP A 396 9.65 20.92 -2.05
CA ASP A 396 8.43 21.47 -2.67
C ASP A 396 8.05 20.75 -3.98
N ASN A 397 9.02 20.19 -4.71
CA ASN A 397 8.75 19.36 -5.89
C ASN A 397 7.95 18.09 -5.53
N ASN A 398 8.04 17.61 -4.29
CA ASN A 398 7.29 16.44 -3.82
C ASN A 398 5.78 16.70 -3.85
N VAL A 399 5.32 17.93 -3.62
CA VAL A 399 3.90 18.30 -3.76
C VAL A 399 3.40 18.02 -5.19
N VAL A 400 4.22 18.31 -6.19
CA VAL A 400 3.89 18.06 -7.61
C VAL A 400 3.92 16.56 -7.91
N ARG A 401 4.94 15.83 -7.42
CA ARG A 401 5.06 14.37 -7.60
C ARG A 401 3.83 13.65 -7.04
N THR A 402 3.54 13.88 -5.77
CA THR A 402 2.40 13.30 -5.06
C THR A 402 1.07 13.66 -5.73
N ALA A 403 0.91 14.87 -6.27
CA ALA A 403 -0.31 15.22 -7.00
C ALA A 403 -0.52 14.40 -8.28
N ILE A 404 0.55 14.13 -9.03
CA ILE A 404 0.50 13.30 -10.25
C ILE A 404 0.28 11.82 -9.91
N GLU A 405 0.94 11.32 -8.86
CA GLU A 405 0.79 9.95 -8.36
C GLU A 405 -0.64 9.71 -7.84
N ALA A 406 -1.19 10.66 -7.08
CA ALA A 406 -2.58 10.64 -6.64
C ALA A 406 -3.57 10.69 -7.82
N LEU A 407 -3.25 11.45 -8.86
CA LEU A 407 -4.05 11.47 -10.09
C LEU A 407 -4.01 10.10 -10.80
N ALA A 408 -2.85 9.43 -10.84
CA ALA A 408 -2.75 8.08 -11.40
C ALA A 408 -3.57 7.07 -10.59
N ALA A 409 -3.49 7.10 -9.26
CA ALA A 409 -4.26 6.24 -8.37
C ALA A 409 -5.78 6.41 -8.56
N THR A 410 -6.25 7.66 -8.67
CA THR A 410 -7.67 7.98 -8.85
C THR A 410 -8.14 7.62 -10.25
N MET A 411 -7.40 7.97 -11.31
CA MET A 411 -7.74 7.52 -12.68
C MET A 411 -7.69 6.00 -12.83
N GLY A 412 -6.84 5.33 -12.05
CA GLY A 412 -6.75 3.87 -11.95
C GLY A 412 -7.91 3.21 -11.21
N GLY A 413 -8.75 3.97 -10.50
CA GLY A 413 -9.95 3.48 -9.83
C GLY A 413 -9.74 2.92 -8.43
N THR A 414 -8.82 3.48 -7.63
CA THR A 414 -8.60 3.10 -6.21
C THR A 414 -9.83 3.30 -5.32
N GLN A 415 -9.97 2.52 -4.24
CA GLN A 415 -11.09 2.66 -3.27
C GLN A 415 -10.71 3.53 -2.06
N SER A 416 -9.43 3.68 -1.78
CA SER A 416 -8.93 4.58 -0.74
C SER A 416 -7.50 5.00 -1.05
N LEU A 417 -7.12 6.21 -0.67
CA LEU A 417 -5.83 6.79 -1.06
C LEU A 417 -5.14 7.45 0.12
N HIS A 418 -3.84 7.16 0.25
CA HIS A 418 -2.87 7.92 1.02
C HIS A 418 -2.04 8.77 0.06
N THR A 419 -1.82 10.03 0.42
CA THR A 419 -0.89 10.91 -0.26
C THR A 419 0.24 11.26 0.70
N ASN A 420 1.48 10.99 0.29
CA ASN A 420 2.66 11.28 1.10
C ASN A 420 2.80 12.79 1.30
N ALA A 421 3.51 13.15 2.36
CA ALA A 421 3.78 14.54 2.66
C ALA A 421 5.11 14.98 2.01
N LEU A 422 5.30 16.29 1.87
CA LEU A 422 6.50 16.81 1.21
C LEU A 422 7.80 16.55 2.01
N ASP A 423 7.68 16.30 3.32
CA ASP A 423 8.74 16.01 4.30
C ASP A 423 9.08 14.51 4.43
N GLU A 424 8.47 13.63 3.61
CA GLU A 424 8.61 12.17 3.65
C GLU A 424 10.05 11.66 3.84
N VAL A 425 11.00 12.23 3.10
CA VAL A 425 12.41 11.78 3.09
C VAL A 425 13.15 12.15 4.38
N TYR A 426 12.61 13.06 5.18
CA TYR A 426 13.28 13.59 6.37
C TYR A 426 12.70 13.02 7.67
N ALA A 427 11.38 13.01 7.80
CA ALA A 427 10.70 12.66 9.05
C ALA A 427 9.22 12.35 8.80
N LEU A 428 8.55 11.87 9.84
CA LEU A 428 7.09 11.81 9.83
C LEU A 428 6.47 13.21 9.64
N PRO A 429 5.28 13.31 9.03
CA PRO A 429 4.74 14.59 8.59
C PRO A 429 4.46 15.59 9.71
N THR A 430 4.86 16.84 9.51
CA THR A 430 4.35 17.98 10.29
C THR A 430 2.86 18.21 10.04
N GLU A 431 2.19 19.01 10.89
CA GLU A 431 0.78 19.36 10.66
C GLU A 431 0.58 20.08 9.32
N ARG A 432 1.50 20.98 8.95
CA ARG A 432 1.45 21.69 7.68
C ARG A 432 1.59 20.73 6.50
N ALA A 433 2.58 19.84 6.53
CA ALA A 433 2.84 18.92 5.43
C ALA A 433 1.71 17.89 5.27
N ALA A 434 1.21 17.33 6.37
CA ALA A 434 0.01 16.48 6.38
C ALA A 434 -1.23 17.21 5.85
N GLY A 435 -1.38 18.50 6.18
CA GLY A 435 -2.43 19.36 5.67
C GLY A 435 -2.37 19.53 4.15
N ILE A 436 -1.19 19.73 3.57
CA ILE A 436 -0.99 19.82 2.12
C ILE A 436 -1.36 18.50 1.44
N ALA A 437 -0.87 17.37 1.95
CA ALA A 437 -1.19 16.05 1.43
C ALA A 437 -2.71 15.79 1.42
N LEU A 438 -3.40 16.09 2.52
CA LEU A 438 -4.85 15.99 2.61
C LEU A 438 -5.57 16.86 1.55
N ARG A 439 -5.10 18.11 1.35
CA ARG A 439 -5.68 19.04 0.38
C ARG A 439 -5.45 18.58 -1.06
N THR A 440 -4.34 17.92 -1.38
CA THR A 440 -4.10 17.31 -2.70
C THR A 440 -5.26 16.41 -3.11
N GLN A 441 -5.71 15.51 -2.23
CA GLN A 441 -6.84 14.63 -2.53
C GLN A 441 -8.17 15.38 -2.66
N GLN A 442 -8.39 16.41 -1.83
CA GLN A 442 -9.62 17.21 -1.86
C GLN A 442 -9.73 18.02 -3.15
N VAL A 443 -8.63 18.63 -3.62
CA VAL A 443 -8.57 19.33 -4.90
C VAL A 443 -8.85 18.36 -6.05
N LEU A 444 -8.21 17.19 -6.06
CA LEU A 444 -8.50 16.15 -7.07
C LEU A 444 -9.99 15.78 -7.08
N MET A 445 -10.56 15.53 -5.90
CA MET A 445 -11.95 15.07 -5.75
C MET A 445 -12.99 16.12 -6.16
N GLU A 446 -12.77 17.39 -5.81
CA GLU A 446 -13.80 18.42 -5.89
C GLU A 446 -13.62 19.40 -7.07
N GLU A 447 -12.38 19.66 -7.51
CA GLU A 447 -12.10 20.73 -8.47
C GLU A 447 -11.70 20.23 -9.87
N THR A 448 -11.06 19.07 -9.98
CA THR A 448 -10.46 18.63 -11.27
C THR A 448 -11.45 17.98 -12.24
N GLY A 449 -12.60 17.52 -11.75
CA GLY A 449 -13.57 16.73 -12.53
C GLY A 449 -13.16 15.26 -12.75
N VAL A 450 -12.02 14.79 -12.22
CA VAL A 450 -11.59 13.38 -12.40
C VAL A 450 -12.58 12.38 -11.81
N ALA A 451 -13.32 12.78 -10.77
CA ALA A 451 -14.35 11.96 -10.13
C ALA A 451 -15.71 11.97 -10.87
N ASP A 452 -15.80 12.68 -12.00
CA ASP A 452 -17.04 12.92 -12.72
C ASP A 452 -17.16 12.06 -13.99
N VAL A 453 -16.16 11.30 -14.41
CA VAL A 453 -16.27 10.33 -15.51
C VAL A 453 -15.65 9.01 -15.07
N ILE A 454 -16.33 7.89 -15.32
CA ILE A 454 -15.86 6.57 -14.90
C ILE A 454 -14.83 6.06 -15.91
N ASP A 455 -13.65 5.64 -15.42
CA ASP A 455 -12.53 5.16 -16.23
C ASP A 455 -12.30 6.02 -17.49
N PRO A 456 -11.97 7.31 -17.32
CA PRO A 456 -11.94 8.28 -18.43
C PRO A 456 -10.89 7.94 -19.50
N LEU A 457 -9.92 7.09 -19.17
CA LEU A 457 -8.88 6.61 -20.09
C LEU A 457 -9.26 5.30 -20.79
N GLY A 458 -10.38 4.67 -20.42
CA GLY A 458 -10.90 3.49 -21.11
C GLY A 458 -11.24 3.81 -22.56
N GLY A 459 -10.68 3.03 -23.48
CA GLY A 459 -10.72 3.25 -24.93
C GLY A 459 -9.53 4.02 -25.49
N SER A 460 -8.65 4.59 -24.65
CA SER A 460 -7.39 5.18 -25.12
C SER A 460 -6.48 4.09 -25.69
N TRP A 461 -6.14 4.18 -26.98
CA TRP A 461 -5.32 3.16 -27.65
C TRP A 461 -4.00 2.89 -26.92
N PHE A 462 -3.39 3.91 -26.32
CA PHE A 462 -2.14 3.76 -25.60
C PHE A 462 -2.33 3.02 -24.27
N VAL A 463 -3.32 3.44 -23.47
CA VAL A 463 -3.58 2.84 -22.15
C VAL A 463 -4.10 1.41 -22.28
N GLU A 464 -4.95 1.12 -23.27
CA GLU A 464 -5.42 -0.25 -23.52
C GLU A 464 -4.27 -1.18 -23.94
N GLN A 465 -3.42 -0.76 -24.88
CA GLN A 465 -2.25 -1.55 -25.28
C GLN A 465 -1.23 -1.71 -24.14
N MET A 466 -1.08 -0.70 -23.28
CA MET A 466 -0.21 -0.80 -22.11
C MET A 466 -0.80 -1.74 -21.06
N THR A 467 -2.11 -1.71 -20.84
CA THR A 467 -2.81 -2.64 -19.94
C THR A 467 -2.66 -4.09 -20.42
N ASP A 468 -2.80 -4.35 -21.71
CA ASP A 468 -2.61 -5.68 -22.29
C ASP A 468 -1.16 -6.17 -22.18
N ARG A 469 -0.17 -5.29 -22.36
CA ARG A 469 1.24 -5.64 -22.17
C ARG A 469 1.57 -5.91 -20.70
N MET A 470 1.10 -5.04 -19.82
CA MET A 470 1.26 -5.18 -18.37
C MET A 470 0.67 -6.51 -17.89
N GLU A 471 -0.53 -6.85 -18.35
CA GLU A 471 -1.11 -8.16 -18.06
C GLU A 471 -0.26 -9.32 -18.54
N ALA A 472 0.25 -9.28 -19.77
CA ALA A 472 1.08 -10.35 -20.31
C ALA A 472 2.34 -10.57 -19.48
N GLN A 473 2.97 -9.48 -19.01
CA GLN A 473 4.15 -9.54 -18.13
C GLN A 473 3.79 -10.11 -16.75
N ILE A 474 2.66 -9.70 -16.18
CA ILE A 474 2.17 -10.22 -14.89
C ILE A 474 1.89 -11.72 -15.00
N GLU A 475 1.16 -12.16 -16.02
CA GLU A 475 0.83 -13.58 -16.24
C GLU A 475 2.09 -14.45 -16.49
N GLU A 476 3.15 -13.89 -17.10
CA GLU A 476 4.44 -14.58 -17.24
C GLU A 476 5.09 -14.86 -15.88
N LEU A 477 5.15 -13.85 -15.01
CA LEU A 477 5.69 -13.95 -13.65
C LEU A 477 4.83 -14.89 -12.79
N LEU A 478 3.51 -14.75 -12.82
CA LEU A 478 2.58 -15.67 -12.16
C LEU A 478 2.79 -17.10 -12.65
N GLY A 479 2.97 -17.30 -13.96
CA GLY A 479 3.26 -18.60 -14.53
C GLY A 479 4.60 -19.19 -14.05
N HIS A 480 5.61 -18.36 -13.75
CA HIS A 480 6.83 -18.83 -13.12
C HIS A 480 6.58 -19.33 -11.69
N ILE A 481 5.87 -18.53 -10.88
CA ILE A 481 5.51 -18.88 -9.50
C ILE A 481 4.68 -20.18 -9.46
N ASP A 482 3.72 -20.33 -10.38
CA ASP A 482 2.91 -21.54 -10.54
C ASP A 482 3.78 -22.78 -10.81
N ARG A 483 4.77 -22.65 -11.71
CA ARG A 483 5.67 -23.75 -12.07
C ARG A 483 6.58 -24.17 -10.92
N ILE A 484 7.16 -23.22 -10.18
CA ILE A 484 8.05 -23.57 -9.05
C ILE A 484 7.25 -24.15 -7.87
N GLY A 485 5.97 -23.79 -7.75
CA GLY A 485 5.02 -24.31 -6.78
C GLY A 485 4.27 -25.57 -7.21
N ASP A 486 4.67 -26.22 -8.31
CA ASP A 486 4.03 -27.42 -8.87
C ASP A 486 2.51 -27.26 -9.07
N GLY A 487 2.07 -26.07 -9.47
CA GLY A 487 0.67 -25.71 -9.71
C GLY A 487 -0.07 -25.14 -8.49
N SER A 488 0.62 -24.85 -7.38
CA SER A 488 0.06 -24.12 -6.23
C SER A 488 0.70 -22.74 -6.12
N MET A 489 -0.12 -21.69 -6.04
CA MET A 489 0.38 -20.34 -5.75
C MET A 489 0.99 -20.26 -4.35
N LEU A 490 0.36 -20.92 -3.37
CA LEU A 490 0.87 -20.93 -2.00
C LEU A 490 2.27 -21.56 -1.92
N GLU A 491 2.45 -22.76 -2.45
CA GLU A 491 3.76 -23.43 -2.41
C GLU A 491 4.77 -22.73 -3.32
N GLY A 492 4.32 -22.11 -4.42
CA GLY A 492 5.17 -21.31 -5.29
C GLY A 492 5.74 -20.07 -4.61
N VAL A 493 4.90 -19.32 -3.89
CA VAL A 493 5.34 -18.15 -3.11
C VAL A 493 6.27 -18.58 -1.97
N LEU A 494 5.90 -19.61 -1.19
CA LEU A 494 6.73 -20.09 -0.09
C LEU A 494 8.11 -20.54 -0.59
N ARG A 495 8.15 -21.27 -1.70
CA ARG A 495 9.41 -21.67 -2.34
C ARG A 495 10.20 -20.48 -2.87
N GLY A 496 9.55 -19.50 -3.49
CA GLY A 496 10.21 -18.29 -3.97
C GLY A 496 10.86 -17.48 -2.84
N ILE A 497 10.21 -17.41 -1.67
CA ILE A 497 10.78 -16.83 -0.44
C ILE A 497 11.97 -17.67 0.05
N ASP A 498 11.79 -18.98 0.17
CA ASP A 498 12.82 -19.91 0.61
C ASP A 498 14.00 -20.00 -0.36
N GLU A 499 13.83 -19.66 -1.64
CA GLU A 499 14.88 -19.60 -2.64
C GLU A 499 15.43 -18.17 -2.84
N GLY A 500 14.87 -17.16 -2.18
CA GLY A 500 15.29 -15.76 -2.30
C GLY A 500 15.05 -15.17 -3.69
N TRP A 501 14.14 -15.77 -4.47
CA TRP A 501 13.88 -15.40 -5.85
C TRP A 501 13.27 -14.00 -5.95
N PHE A 502 12.26 -13.71 -5.12
CA PHE A 502 11.62 -12.40 -5.11
C PHE A 502 12.60 -11.29 -4.74
N GLN A 503 13.40 -11.47 -3.68
CA GLN A 503 14.41 -10.51 -3.24
C GLN A 503 15.44 -10.25 -4.33
N THR A 504 15.87 -11.29 -5.04
CA THR A 504 16.83 -11.16 -6.15
C THR A 504 16.23 -10.35 -7.30
N ALA A 505 15.00 -10.67 -7.71
CA ALA A 505 14.32 -9.94 -8.79
C ALA A 505 14.14 -8.45 -8.46
N ILE A 506 13.71 -8.15 -7.23
CA ILE A 506 13.56 -6.77 -6.74
C ILE A 506 14.92 -6.05 -6.73
N ALA A 507 15.98 -6.70 -6.24
CA ALA A 507 17.32 -6.11 -6.19
C ALA A 507 17.90 -5.84 -7.58
N ASP A 508 17.68 -6.73 -8.55
CA ASP A 508 18.09 -6.54 -9.94
C ASP A 508 17.38 -5.32 -10.57
N SER A 509 16.07 -5.20 -10.36
CA SER A 509 15.27 -4.06 -10.82
C SER A 509 15.69 -2.74 -10.16
N ALA A 510 15.93 -2.74 -8.85
CA ALA A 510 16.42 -1.60 -8.10
C ALA A 510 17.80 -1.14 -8.61
N TYR A 511 18.69 -2.09 -8.90
CA TYR A 511 20.03 -1.81 -9.40
C TYR A 511 20.03 -1.21 -10.81
N GLU A 512 19.18 -1.72 -11.71
CA GLU A 512 19.04 -1.12 -13.04
C GLU A 512 18.42 0.28 -12.98
N PHE A 513 17.47 0.52 -12.09
CA PHE A 513 16.94 1.87 -11.84
C PHE A 513 18.04 2.82 -11.37
N GLU A 514 18.83 2.43 -10.37
CA GLU A 514 19.90 3.25 -9.82
C GLU A 514 20.99 3.55 -10.88
N LYS A 515 21.33 2.57 -11.72
CA LYS A 515 22.25 2.79 -12.86
C LYS A 515 21.70 3.82 -13.83
N ALA A 516 20.41 3.78 -14.15
CA ALA A 516 19.77 4.76 -15.03
C ALA A 516 19.78 6.17 -14.40
N VAL A 517 19.57 6.28 -13.08
CA VAL A 517 19.62 7.56 -12.34
C VAL A 517 21.04 8.12 -12.29
N THR A 518 22.01 7.30 -11.89
CA THR A 518 23.41 7.71 -11.73
C THR A 518 24.07 8.05 -13.07
N SER A 519 23.71 7.35 -14.17
CA SER A 519 24.20 7.70 -15.51
C SER A 519 23.53 8.95 -16.11
N GLY A 520 22.44 9.42 -15.51
CA GLY A 520 21.64 10.54 -16.01
C GLY A 520 20.68 10.17 -17.15
N GLU A 521 20.54 8.88 -17.48
CA GLU A 521 19.51 8.39 -18.40
C GLU A 521 18.11 8.68 -17.86
N ARG A 522 17.90 8.41 -16.56
CA ARG A 522 16.69 8.78 -15.84
C ARG A 522 16.92 10.07 -15.06
N VAL A 523 16.13 11.09 -15.37
CA VAL A 523 16.23 12.40 -14.71
C VAL A 523 15.40 12.41 -13.42
N ILE A 524 16.03 12.86 -12.33
CA ILE A 524 15.37 13.23 -11.08
C ILE A 524 15.61 14.73 -10.85
N VAL A 525 14.54 15.52 -11.03
CA VAL A 525 14.58 17.00 -10.89
C VAL A 525 14.96 17.38 -9.46
N GLY A 526 15.95 18.25 -9.33
CA GLY A 526 16.52 18.69 -8.05
C GLY A 526 17.69 17.81 -7.56
N VAL A 527 17.86 16.62 -8.12
CA VAL A 527 18.91 15.66 -7.69
C VAL A 527 20.03 15.54 -8.72
N ASN A 528 19.73 15.07 -9.94
CA ASN A 528 20.75 14.91 -11.00
C ASN A 528 20.58 15.93 -12.14
N LYS A 529 19.49 16.71 -12.15
CA LYS A 529 19.24 17.80 -13.10
C LYS A 529 18.48 18.94 -12.45
N TYR A 530 18.80 20.17 -12.85
CA TYR A 530 18.23 21.40 -12.28
C TYR A 530 18.49 21.54 -10.77
N VAL A 531 19.67 21.09 -10.34
CA VAL A 531 20.13 21.20 -8.95
C VAL A 531 20.30 22.67 -8.59
N ALA A 532 19.82 23.05 -7.40
CA ALA A 532 20.00 24.40 -6.84
C ALA A 532 21.11 24.38 -5.78
N GLU A 533 21.86 25.48 -5.65
CA GLU A 533 22.96 25.58 -4.67
C GLU A 533 22.48 26.01 -3.27
N ASP A 534 21.37 26.75 -3.19
CA ASP A 534 20.82 27.28 -1.93
C ASP A 534 19.43 26.68 -1.65
N GLU A 535 19.35 25.75 -0.70
CA GLU A 535 18.09 25.18 -0.22
C GLU A 535 17.75 25.68 1.20
N GLN A 536 16.48 26.00 1.42
CA GLN A 536 16.01 26.39 2.75
C GLN A 536 15.78 25.15 3.61
N PRO A 537 16.17 25.17 4.90
CA PRO A 537 15.89 24.07 5.80
C PRO A 537 14.37 23.88 5.96
N LEU A 538 13.94 22.63 5.89
CA LEU A 538 12.55 22.24 6.12
C LEU A 538 12.29 22.08 7.63
N GLU A 539 11.13 22.53 8.09
CA GLU A 539 10.65 22.20 9.43
C GLU A 539 10.22 20.73 9.47
N ILE A 540 10.78 19.96 10.40
CA ILE A 540 10.53 18.52 10.53
C ILE A 540 9.97 18.20 11.91
N LEU A 541 9.17 17.14 11.99
CA LEU A 541 8.69 16.63 13.26
C LEU A 541 9.85 15.98 14.04
N HIS A 542 9.98 16.32 15.32
CA HIS A 542 10.96 15.73 16.22
C HIS A 542 10.26 15.03 17.38
N ILE A 543 10.67 13.79 17.65
CA ILE A 543 10.09 12.95 18.70
C ILE A 543 11.08 12.92 19.86
N GLY A 544 10.61 13.27 21.05
CA GLY A 544 11.44 13.39 22.24
C GLY A 544 11.64 12.07 22.98
N ALA A 545 12.75 11.96 23.71
CA ALA A 545 13.08 10.77 24.51
C ALA A 545 12.15 10.55 25.73
N ASP A 546 11.32 11.55 26.04
CA ASP A 546 10.26 11.46 27.04
C ASP A 546 9.19 10.43 26.63
N VAL A 547 8.92 10.26 25.33
CA VAL A 547 7.98 9.25 24.81
C VAL A 547 8.37 7.84 25.26
N GLU A 548 9.63 7.44 25.06
CA GLU A 548 10.14 6.13 25.49
C GLU A 548 10.00 5.98 27.01
N SER A 549 10.39 7.01 27.77
CA SER A 549 10.36 6.98 29.23
C SER A 549 8.93 6.82 29.76
N ASP A 550 7.96 7.50 29.16
CA ASP A 550 6.56 7.40 29.52
C ASP A 550 5.94 6.06 29.15
N GLN A 551 6.23 5.54 27.95
CA GLN A 551 5.67 4.27 27.51
C GLN A 551 6.20 3.10 28.36
N ARG A 552 7.50 3.10 28.67
CA ARG A 552 8.10 2.13 29.61
C ARG A 552 7.48 2.16 31.00
N ARG A 553 7.14 3.34 31.50
CA ARG A 553 6.43 3.49 32.77
C ARG A 553 5.02 2.88 32.66
N ARG A 554 4.29 3.13 31.57
CA ARG A 554 2.93 2.64 31.36
C ARG A 554 2.85 1.12 31.30
N VAL A 555 3.72 0.45 30.53
CA VAL A 555 3.74 -1.02 30.48
C VAL A 555 4.07 -1.62 31.85
N GLY A 556 4.99 -1.00 32.60
CA GLY A 556 5.31 -1.40 33.97
C GLY A 556 4.13 -1.24 34.95
N GLU A 557 3.36 -0.16 34.83
CA GLU A 557 2.14 0.08 35.61
C GLU A 557 1.06 -0.96 35.31
N VAL A 558 0.81 -1.29 34.04
CA VAL A 558 -0.17 -2.31 33.64
C VAL A 558 0.22 -3.69 34.20
N ARG A 559 1.47 -4.11 34.03
CA ARG A 559 1.97 -5.40 34.59
C ARG A 559 1.88 -5.44 36.11
N SER A 560 2.09 -4.31 36.80
CA SER A 560 2.01 -4.25 38.27
C SER A 560 0.57 -4.25 38.81
N ALA A 561 -0.40 -3.80 38.01
CA ALA A 561 -1.80 -3.63 38.44
C ALA A 561 -2.73 -4.78 38.02
N ARG A 562 -2.36 -5.58 37.01
CA ARG A 562 -3.19 -6.66 36.48
C ARG A 562 -3.35 -7.85 37.44
N ASP A 563 -4.32 -8.71 37.16
CA ASP A 563 -4.39 -10.05 37.76
C ASP A 563 -3.36 -10.97 37.10
N GLU A 564 -2.22 -11.13 37.77
CA GLU A 564 -1.11 -11.95 37.29
C GLU A 564 -1.49 -13.43 37.14
N GLY A 565 -2.38 -13.94 37.99
CA GLY A 565 -2.85 -15.33 37.88
C GLY A 565 -3.66 -15.56 36.62
N ALA A 566 -4.53 -14.61 36.28
CA ALA A 566 -5.31 -14.65 35.04
C ALA A 566 -4.42 -14.49 33.79
N ALA A 567 -3.47 -13.55 33.80
CA ALA A 567 -2.55 -13.32 32.69
C ALA A 567 -1.68 -14.56 32.42
N ALA A 568 -1.06 -15.13 33.45
CA ALA A 568 -0.24 -16.33 33.31
C ALA A 568 -1.04 -17.54 32.80
N ALA A 569 -2.28 -17.72 33.28
CA ALA A 569 -3.16 -18.79 32.82
C ALA A 569 -3.55 -18.62 31.34
N ALA A 570 -3.85 -17.39 30.90
CA ALA A 570 -4.20 -17.10 29.51
C ALA A 570 -3.01 -17.34 28.57
N LEU A 571 -1.81 -16.89 28.94
CA LEU A 571 -0.59 -17.12 28.17
C LEU A 571 -0.25 -18.61 28.08
N ALA A 572 -0.35 -19.36 29.19
CA ALA A 572 -0.10 -20.80 29.18
C ALA A 572 -1.10 -21.56 28.29
N ALA A 573 -2.38 -21.17 28.29
CA ALA A 573 -3.39 -21.74 27.41
C ALA A 573 -3.07 -21.44 25.93
N LEU A 574 -2.63 -20.22 25.62
CA LEU A 574 -2.21 -19.84 24.27
C LEU A 574 -1.00 -20.66 23.81
N THR A 575 0.05 -20.79 24.63
CA THR A 575 1.22 -21.63 24.32
C THR A 575 0.83 -23.09 24.08
N ALA A 576 -0.05 -23.66 24.92
CA ALA A 576 -0.50 -25.03 24.75
C ALA A 576 -1.28 -25.24 23.44
N ALA A 577 -2.15 -24.30 23.08
CA ALA A 577 -2.93 -24.36 21.84
C ALA A 577 -2.08 -24.10 20.59
N ALA A 578 -1.04 -23.27 20.68
CA ALA A 578 -0.09 -23.04 19.59
C ALA A 578 0.67 -24.33 19.21
N ALA A 579 0.88 -25.26 20.16
CA ALA A 579 1.60 -26.51 19.93
C ALA A 579 0.83 -27.58 19.14
N GLY A 580 -0.50 -27.45 19.01
CA GLY A 580 -1.34 -28.30 18.15
C GLY A 580 -2.03 -27.46 17.07
N ASP A 581 -2.64 -28.08 16.06
CA ASP A 581 -3.27 -27.40 14.92
C ASP A 581 -4.81 -27.49 14.90
N ASP A 582 -5.42 -27.92 16.01
CA ASP A 582 -6.86 -28.21 16.12
C ASP A 582 -7.69 -27.05 16.68
N GLN A 583 -7.03 -26.00 17.17
CA GLN A 583 -7.67 -24.86 17.83
C GLN A 583 -7.31 -23.54 17.14
N ASN A 584 -8.34 -22.71 16.98
CA ASN A 584 -8.20 -21.33 16.52
C ASN A 584 -7.60 -20.48 17.65
N LEU A 585 -6.50 -19.77 17.36
CA LEU A 585 -5.75 -19.02 18.37
C LEU A 585 -6.35 -17.65 18.70
N MET A 586 -7.18 -17.06 17.82
CA MET A 586 -7.72 -15.71 18.05
C MET A 586 -8.49 -15.55 19.37
N PRO A 587 -9.42 -16.46 19.76
CA PRO A 587 -10.09 -16.36 21.06
C PRO A 587 -9.14 -16.34 22.26
N LEU A 588 -8.02 -17.07 22.17
CA LEU A 588 -7.01 -17.15 23.24
C LEU A 588 -6.14 -15.88 23.28
N ILE A 589 -5.81 -15.32 22.12
CA ILE A 589 -5.12 -14.02 22.02
C ILE A 589 -6.00 -12.91 22.62
N VAL A 590 -7.31 -12.90 22.32
CA VAL A 590 -8.25 -11.96 22.95
C VAL A 590 -8.37 -12.18 24.46
N ALA A 591 -8.34 -13.43 24.94
CA ALA A 591 -8.34 -13.72 26.37
C ALA A 591 -7.09 -13.16 27.07
N ALA A 592 -5.91 -13.31 26.45
CA ALA A 592 -4.67 -12.74 26.97
C ALA A 592 -4.70 -11.20 26.98
N ALA A 593 -5.19 -10.58 25.90
CA ALA A 593 -5.40 -9.13 25.83
C ALA A 593 -6.34 -8.62 26.94
N ARG A 594 -7.47 -9.30 27.19
CA ARG A 594 -8.38 -8.96 28.30
C ARG A 594 -7.71 -9.09 29.66
N ALA A 595 -6.85 -10.08 29.83
CA ALA A 595 -6.05 -10.27 31.04
C ALA A 595 -4.86 -9.29 31.16
N ARG A 596 -4.73 -8.32 30.26
CA ARG A 596 -3.64 -7.33 30.22
C ARG A 596 -2.26 -7.97 30.13
N ALA A 597 -2.16 -9.07 29.39
CA ALA A 597 -0.89 -9.48 28.83
C ALA A 597 -0.45 -8.44 27.80
N SER A 598 0.83 -8.07 27.85
CA SER A 598 1.45 -7.17 26.89
C SER A 598 1.71 -7.89 25.56
N GLU A 599 1.97 -7.12 24.51
CA GLU A 599 2.24 -7.60 23.18
C GLU A 599 3.41 -8.59 23.18
N GLY A 600 4.53 -8.18 23.77
CA GLY A 600 5.73 -9.00 23.88
C GLY A 600 5.47 -10.32 24.59
N GLU A 601 4.69 -10.31 25.69
CA GLU A 601 4.32 -11.55 26.40
C GLU A 601 3.46 -12.50 25.54
N ILE A 602 2.49 -11.97 24.79
CA ILE A 602 1.64 -12.76 23.90
C ILE A 602 2.46 -13.32 22.73
N VAL A 603 3.30 -12.48 22.14
CA VAL A 603 4.20 -12.84 21.05
C VAL A 603 5.18 -13.92 21.49
N ASP A 604 5.81 -13.77 22.65
CA ASP A 604 6.79 -14.73 23.19
C ASP A 604 6.14 -16.05 23.60
N ALA A 605 4.90 -16.04 24.11
CA ALA A 605 4.15 -17.25 24.40
C ALA A 605 3.98 -18.13 23.15
N MET A 606 3.69 -17.53 21.99
CA MET A 606 3.63 -18.23 20.70
C MET A 606 5.03 -18.54 20.13
N LYS A 607 6.00 -17.62 20.29
CA LYS A 607 7.38 -17.79 19.82
C LYS A 607 8.09 -18.99 20.46
N SER A 608 7.76 -19.32 21.71
CA SER A 608 8.28 -20.51 22.39
C SER A 608 7.94 -21.83 21.68
N VAL A 609 6.89 -21.83 20.85
CA VAL A 609 6.44 -22.98 20.06
C VAL A 609 6.87 -22.84 18.61
N PHE A 610 6.57 -21.69 17.99
CA PHE A 610 6.80 -21.47 16.56
C PHE A 610 8.26 -21.20 16.19
N GLY A 611 9.08 -20.79 17.15
CA GLY A 611 10.43 -20.29 16.91
C GLY A 611 10.44 -18.90 16.26
N GLY A 612 11.64 -18.40 15.96
CA GLY A 612 11.82 -17.14 15.24
C GLY A 612 12.31 -17.37 13.81
N TYR A 613 12.09 -16.39 12.93
CA TYR A 613 12.65 -16.41 11.58
C TYR A 613 13.89 -15.52 11.45
N ARG A 614 14.85 -15.97 10.65
CA ARG A 614 15.99 -15.18 10.21
C ARG A 614 16.22 -15.47 8.73
N GLU A 615 16.20 -14.43 7.92
CA GLU A 615 16.51 -14.55 6.50
C GLU A 615 17.95 -15.09 6.33
N PRO A 616 18.16 -16.16 5.56
CA PRO A 616 19.49 -16.67 5.30
C PRO A 616 20.24 -15.65 4.43
N PRO A 617 21.48 -15.23 4.81
CA PRO A 617 22.26 -14.34 3.98
C PRO A 617 22.57 -15.02 2.64
N ARG A 618 22.17 -14.40 1.54
CA ARG A 618 22.50 -14.84 0.18
C ARG A 618 23.42 -13.78 -0.43
N VAL A 619 24.58 -14.23 -0.93
CA VAL A 619 25.63 -13.40 -1.53
C VAL A 619 25.57 -13.55 -3.04
#